data_AF-Q3ZL45-F1
#
_entry.id   AF-Q3ZL45-F1
#
_cell.length_a   1.000
_cell.length_b   1.000
_cell.length_c   1.000
_cell.angle_alpha   90.00
_cell.angle_beta   90.00
_cell.angle_gamma   90.00
#
_symmetry.space_group_name_H-M   'P 1'
#
loop_
_entity.id
_entity.type
_entity.pdbx_description
1 polymer ?
#
loop_
_entity_poly.entity_id
_entity_poly.type
_entity_poly.pdbx_seq_one_letter_code
_entity_poly.pdbx_strand_id
1 'polypeptide(L)'
;MEINDDLFGDVQDDSILDHIDDEMESSRFPSLLAELNALLRKELERLGYDPRHSIELVAAISSKIGGMQVYFPRGQVLEQLVRDMRIWRDFQGNNIPQLVERYQVTYKTVYKAIKRMRRLEQRKYQPDLFSKD
;
A
#
# COMPACT_ATOMS: atom_id res chain seq x y z
N MET A 1 -25.17 -2.79 -22.15
CA MET A 1 -24.17 -3.87 -22.27
C MET A 1 -23.61 -4.02 -20.88
N GLU A 2 -24.17 -4.97 -20.14
CA GLU A 2 -23.75 -5.26 -18.76
C GLU A 2 -22.34 -5.85 -18.82
N ILE A 3 -21.42 -5.23 -18.08
CA ILE A 3 -20.11 -5.81 -17.83
C ILE A 3 -20.38 -6.90 -16.79
N ASN A 4 -20.26 -8.17 -17.17
CA ASN A 4 -20.30 -9.28 -16.24
C ASN A 4 -19.15 -9.09 -15.23
N ASP A 5 -19.50 -8.64 -14.04
CA ASP A 5 -18.64 -8.45 -12.86
C ASP A 5 -18.46 -9.79 -12.12
N ASP A 6 -18.31 -10.87 -12.88
CA ASP A 6 -18.32 -12.25 -12.36
C ASP A 6 -17.05 -13.01 -12.81
N LEU A 7 -15.91 -12.31 -12.80
CA LEU A 7 -14.59 -12.94 -12.94
C LEU A 7 -14.15 -13.63 -11.64
N PHE A 8 -14.89 -13.40 -10.55
CA PHE A 8 -14.53 -13.75 -9.18
C PHE A 8 -15.75 -14.31 -8.42
N GLY A 9 -16.62 -15.04 -9.10
CA GLY A 9 -17.72 -15.77 -8.47
C GLY A 9 -17.17 -16.86 -7.55
N ASP A 10 -17.27 -16.62 -6.24
CA ASP A 10 -16.91 -17.53 -5.14
C ASP A 10 -15.39 -17.67 -4.82
N VAL A 11 -14.66 -16.55 -4.74
CA VAL A 11 -13.21 -16.54 -4.40
C VAL A 11 -12.93 -16.77 -2.91
N GLN A 12 -13.36 -17.89 -2.34
CA GLN A 12 -12.82 -18.36 -1.05
C GLN A 12 -11.78 -19.49 -1.22
N ASP A 13 -11.71 -20.05 -2.42
CA ASP A 13 -10.74 -21.09 -2.77
C ASP A 13 -9.52 -20.47 -3.47
N ASP A 14 -8.40 -20.39 -2.74
CA ASP A 14 -7.14 -19.87 -3.25
C ASP A 14 -6.24 -20.94 -3.88
N SER A 15 -6.69 -22.20 -3.95
CA SER A 15 -5.94 -23.31 -4.57
C SER A 15 -5.67 -23.11 -6.06
N ILE A 16 -6.48 -22.29 -6.74
CA ILE A 16 -6.26 -21.93 -8.14
C ILE A 16 -4.93 -21.21 -8.35
N LEU A 17 -4.43 -20.46 -7.35
CA LEU A 17 -3.16 -19.74 -7.44
C LEU A 17 -1.95 -20.68 -7.54
N ASP A 18 -2.06 -21.88 -6.97
CA ASP A 18 -0.99 -22.89 -6.99
C ASP A 18 -0.77 -23.50 -8.39
N HIS A 19 -1.68 -23.20 -9.33
CA HIS A 19 -1.69 -23.76 -10.69
C HIS A 19 -1.52 -22.69 -11.80
N ILE A 20 -1.32 -21.41 -11.46
CA ILE A 20 -1.17 -20.32 -12.45
C ILE A 20 0.19 -20.34 -13.17
N ASP A 21 1.14 -21.16 -12.72
CA ASP A 21 2.50 -21.20 -13.27
C ASP A 21 2.59 -21.62 -14.76
N ASP A 22 1.55 -22.23 -15.34
CA ASP A 22 1.66 -22.88 -16.65
C ASP A 22 1.16 -22.07 -17.87
N GLU A 23 0.40 -20.96 -17.75
CA GLU A 23 -0.27 -20.37 -18.94
C GLU A 23 -0.12 -18.86 -19.21
N MET A 24 0.66 -18.05 -18.47
CA MET A 24 0.78 -16.61 -18.79
C MET A 24 2.21 -16.06 -18.82
N GLU A 25 2.44 -15.17 -19.79
CA GLU A 25 3.71 -14.47 -20.06
C GLU A 25 4.34 -13.89 -18.77
N SER A 26 5.62 -14.21 -18.57
CA SER A 26 6.46 -13.86 -17.41
C SER A 26 6.16 -14.65 -16.12
N SER A 27 6.88 -15.76 -15.94
CA SER A 27 6.97 -16.64 -14.75
C SER A 27 7.14 -15.96 -13.38
N ARG A 28 7.38 -14.65 -13.32
CA ARG A 28 7.48 -13.87 -12.08
C ARG A 28 6.14 -13.36 -11.54
N PHE A 29 5.12 -13.27 -12.38
CA PHE A 29 3.83 -12.72 -11.96
C PHE A 29 3.00 -13.70 -11.11
N PRO A 30 2.87 -14.99 -11.49
CA PRO A 30 2.15 -15.97 -10.68
C PRO A 30 2.74 -16.15 -9.28
N SER A 31 4.06 -16.32 -9.22
CA SER A 31 4.81 -16.45 -7.95
C SER A 31 4.67 -15.22 -7.04
N LEU A 32 4.70 -14.00 -7.59
CA LEU A 32 4.48 -12.78 -6.80
C LEU A 32 3.05 -12.71 -6.22
N LEU A 33 2.04 -13.12 -6.98
CA LEU A 33 0.66 -13.15 -6.50
C LEU A 33 0.47 -14.19 -5.39
N ALA A 34 1.08 -15.37 -5.51
CA ALA A 34 1.09 -16.39 -4.46
C ALA A 34 1.76 -15.88 -3.18
N GLU A 35 2.94 -15.24 -3.31
CA GLU A 35 3.64 -14.62 -2.17
C GLU A 35 2.80 -13.52 -1.50
N LEU A 36 2.14 -12.68 -2.29
CA LEU A 36 1.26 -11.62 -1.79
C LEU A 36 0.04 -12.20 -1.06
N ASN A 37 -0.60 -13.23 -1.62
CA ASN A 37 -1.74 -13.90 -0.99
C ASN A 37 -1.34 -14.52 0.35
N ALA A 38 -0.23 -15.27 0.39
CA ALA A 38 0.28 -15.89 1.60
C ALA A 38 0.62 -14.86 2.69
N LEU A 39 1.20 -13.71 2.30
CA LEU A 39 1.47 -12.61 3.21
C LEU A 39 0.17 -12.02 3.80
N LEU A 40 -0.81 -11.74 2.95
CA LEU A 40 -2.09 -11.17 3.40
C LEU A 40 -2.85 -12.13 4.31
N ARG A 41 -2.85 -13.42 3.98
CA ARG A 41 -3.46 -14.49 4.80
C ARG A 41 -2.90 -14.48 6.22
N LYS A 42 -1.57 -14.48 6.33
CA LYS A 42 -0.86 -14.42 7.62
C LYS A 42 -1.17 -13.14 8.41
N GLU A 43 -1.24 -11.99 7.74
CA GLU A 43 -1.54 -10.72 8.40
C GLU A 43 -3.00 -10.62 8.86
N LEU A 44 -3.94 -11.20 8.12
CA LEU A 44 -5.34 -11.32 8.54
C LEU A 44 -5.46 -12.17 9.81
N GLU A 45 -4.80 -13.34 9.84
CA GLU A 45 -4.74 -14.19 11.03
C GLU A 45 -4.15 -13.45 12.24
N ARG A 46 -3.02 -12.76 12.04
CA ARG A 46 -2.35 -11.98 13.08
C ARG A 46 -3.25 -10.88 13.66
N LEU A 47 -4.13 -10.30 12.84
CA LEU A 47 -5.07 -9.26 13.23
C LEU A 47 -6.42 -9.80 13.75
N GLY A 48 -6.64 -11.12 13.70
CA GLY A 48 -7.88 -11.76 14.16
C GLY A 48 -9.03 -11.70 13.14
N TYR A 49 -8.74 -11.48 11.86
CA TYR A 49 -9.70 -11.55 10.77
C TYR A 49 -9.69 -12.92 10.09
N ASP A 50 -10.74 -13.27 9.34
CA ASP A 50 -10.78 -14.53 8.59
C ASP A 50 -9.75 -14.50 7.44
N PRO A 51 -8.75 -15.40 7.43
CA PRO A 51 -7.71 -15.47 6.40
C PRO A 51 -8.26 -15.66 4.98
N ARG A 52 -9.46 -16.22 4.82
CA ARG A 52 -10.06 -16.49 3.50
C ARG A 52 -10.26 -15.22 2.66
N HIS A 53 -10.36 -14.06 3.29
CA HIS A 53 -10.44 -12.79 2.56
C HIS A 53 -9.12 -12.39 1.88
N SER A 54 -8.01 -13.11 2.07
CA SER A 54 -6.72 -12.75 1.47
C SER A 54 -6.78 -12.70 -0.05
N ILE A 55 -7.48 -13.64 -0.67
CA ILE A 55 -7.58 -13.75 -2.12
C ILE A 55 -8.45 -12.65 -2.72
N GLU A 56 -9.55 -12.27 -2.05
CA GLU A 56 -10.38 -11.12 -2.41
C GLU A 56 -9.56 -9.83 -2.37
N LEU A 57 -8.68 -9.68 -1.38
CA LEU A 57 -7.78 -8.52 -1.29
C LEU A 57 -6.73 -8.52 -2.43
N VAL A 58 -6.18 -9.68 -2.81
CA VAL A 58 -5.27 -9.78 -3.96
C VAL A 58 -5.98 -9.40 -5.26
N ALA A 59 -7.22 -9.87 -5.46
CA ALA A 59 -8.03 -9.52 -6.62
C ALA A 59 -8.33 -8.01 -6.65
N ALA A 60 -8.71 -7.42 -5.51
CA ALA A 60 -8.96 -5.98 -5.40
C ALA A 60 -7.71 -5.15 -5.70
N ILE A 61 -6.55 -5.55 -5.19
CA ILE A 61 -5.27 -4.90 -5.50
C ILE A 61 -4.98 -4.99 -6.99
N SER A 62 -5.02 -6.21 -7.55
CA SER A 62 -4.75 -6.45 -8.98
C SER A 62 -5.70 -5.67 -9.90
N SER A 63 -6.97 -5.52 -9.54
CA SER A 63 -7.93 -4.73 -10.33
C SER A 63 -7.60 -3.23 -10.37
N LYS A 64 -6.97 -2.69 -9.32
CA LYS A 64 -6.68 -1.25 -9.20
C LYS A 64 -5.29 -0.84 -9.65
N ILE A 65 -4.31 -1.71 -9.45
CA ILE A 65 -2.90 -1.42 -9.76
C ILE A 65 -2.30 -2.36 -10.81
N GLY A 66 -3.08 -3.33 -11.31
CA GLY A 66 -2.69 -4.23 -12.38
C GLY A 66 -2.34 -3.47 -13.66
N GLY A 67 -1.32 -3.95 -14.38
CA GLY A 67 -0.79 -3.30 -15.57
C GLY A 67 0.20 -2.16 -15.31
N MET A 68 0.37 -1.70 -14.06
CA MET A 68 1.36 -0.68 -13.70
C MET A 68 2.66 -1.32 -13.18
N GLN A 69 3.81 -0.82 -13.61
CA GLN A 69 5.09 -1.16 -13.00
C GLN A 69 5.28 -0.33 -11.71
N VAL A 70 5.11 -0.97 -10.55
CA VAL A 70 5.23 -0.32 -9.24
C VAL A 70 6.58 -0.64 -8.60
N TYR A 71 7.30 0.40 -8.16
CA TYR A 71 8.48 0.25 -7.31
C TYR A 71 8.08 0.19 -5.84
N PHE A 72 8.33 -0.94 -5.19
CA PHE A 72 8.15 -1.09 -3.73
C PHE A 72 9.40 -0.60 -3.00
N PRO A 73 9.34 0.53 -2.26
CA PRO A 73 10.46 0.98 -1.45
C PRO A 73 10.74 -0.03 -0.34
N ARG A 74 12.02 -0.37 -0.12
CA ARG A 74 12.46 -1.27 0.95
C ARG A 74 13.31 -0.56 2.00
N GLY A 75 13.40 -1.18 3.17
CA GLY A 75 14.27 -0.76 4.27
C GLY A 75 13.97 0.67 4.75
N GLN A 76 15.05 1.44 4.92
CA GLN A 76 15.00 2.75 5.57
C GLN A 76 14.03 3.74 4.90
N VAL A 77 13.81 3.65 3.59
CA VAL A 77 12.88 4.55 2.88
C VAL A 77 11.44 4.32 3.32
N LEU A 78 11.02 3.05 3.42
CA LEU A 78 9.67 2.70 3.85
C LEU A 78 9.47 3.07 5.33
N GLU A 79 10.44 2.78 6.18
CA GLU A 79 10.41 3.16 7.60
C GLU A 79 10.30 4.68 7.79
N GLN A 80 11.05 5.45 7.02
CA GLN A 80 10.97 6.91 7.02
C GLN A 80 9.58 7.38 6.59
N LEU A 81 9.02 6.81 5.52
CA LEU A 81 7.68 7.18 5.04
C LEU A 81 6.61 6.87 6.10
N VAL A 82 6.64 5.69 6.71
CA VAL A 82 5.70 5.29 7.77
C VAL A 82 5.83 6.21 8.98
N ARG A 83 7.07 6.53 9.40
CA ARG A 83 7.29 7.49 10.49
C ARG A 83 6.74 8.86 10.16
N ASP A 84 7.01 9.37 8.96
CA ASP A 84 6.56 10.70 8.54
C ASP A 84 5.02 10.77 8.50
N MET A 85 4.33 9.71 8.07
CA MET A 85 2.87 9.60 8.15
C MET A 85 2.36 9.65 9.59
N ARG A 86 3.01 8.92 10.52
CA ARG A 86 2.66 8.93 11.94
C ARG A 86 2.86 10.31 12.58
N ILE A 87 3.99 10.96 12.29
CA ILE A 87 4.28 12.34 12.73
C ILE A 87 3.19 13.29 12.25
N TRP A 88 2.79 13.19 10.97
CA TRP A 88 1.76 14.07 10.40
C TRP A 88 0.39 13.86 11.03
N ARG A 89 -0.02 12.60 11.23
CA ARG A 89 -1.29 12.27 11.90
C ARG A 89 -1.36 12.86 13.31
N ASP A 90 -0.24 12.87 14.03
CA ASP A 90 -0.17 13.34 15.41
C ASP A 90 0.16 14.86 15.52
N PHE A 91 0.36 15.56 14.40
CA PHE A 91 0.71 16.97 14.38
C PHE A 91 -0.51 17.87 14.60
N GLN A 92 -0.45 18.72 15.62
CA GLN A 92 -1.54 19.62 16.04
C GLN A 92 -1.30 21.09 15.65
N GLY A 93 -0.23 21.38 14.91
CA GLY A 93 0.13 22.74 14.48
C GLY A 93 1.23 23.40 15.31
N ASN A 94 1.29 23.11 16.62
CA ASN A 94 2.21 23.77 17.56
C ASN A 94 2.97 22.78 18.48
N ASN A 95 2.87 21.46 18.24
CA ASN A 95 3.40 20.42 19.12
C ASN A 95 4.73 19.79 18.65
N ILE A 96 5.61 20.56 17.99
CA ILE A 96 6.88 20.04 17.44
C ILE A 96 7.78 19.41 18.53
N PRO A 97 8.02 20.05 19.71
CA PRO A 97 8.87 19.46 20.75
C PRO A 97 8.36 18.10 21.24
N GLN A 98 7.05 17.94 21.38
CA GLN A 98 6.41 16.69 21.79
C GLN A 98 6.61 15.58 20.74
N LEU A 99 6.55 15.93 19.47
CA LEU A 99 6.80 14.98 18.37
C LEU A 99 8.27 14.54 18.31
N VAL A 100 9.20 15.47 18.55
CA VAL A 100 10.65 15.17 18.64
C VAL A 100 10.91 14.11 19.72
N GLU A 101 10.34 14.32 20.90
CA GLU A 101 10.48 13.39 22.03
C GLU A 101 9.79 12.04 21.75
N ARG A 102 8.52 12.07 21.35
CA ARG A 102 7.71 10.87 21.11
C ARG A 102 8.31 9.93 20.06
N TYR A 103 8.85 10.50 18.99
CA TYR A 103 9.39 9.74 17.87
C TYR A 103 10.92 9.58 17.94
N GLN A 104 11.57 10.11 18.98
CA GLN A 104 13.02 10.08 19.18
C GLN A 104 13.81 10.50 17.93
N VAL A 105 13.39 11.61 17.32
CA VAL A 105 14.03 12.15 16.10
C VAL A 105 14.35 13.63 16.28
N THR A 106 15.27 14.13 15.48
CA THR A 106 15.63 15.56 15.51
C THR A 106 14.45 16.46 15.09
N TYR A 107 14.45 17.71 15.56
CA TYR A 107 13.56 18.77 15.06
C TYR A 107 13.54 18.84 13.53
N LYS A 108 14.72 18.77 12.89
CA LYS A 108 14.86 18.78 11.43
C LYS A 108 14.07 17.66 10.77
N THR A 109 14.04 16.47 11.36
CA THR A 109 13.27 15.33 10.86
C THR A 109 11.77 15.60 10.93
N VAL A 110 11.27 16.09 12.07
CA VAL A 110 9.84 16.43 12.24
C VAL A 110 9.41 17.52 11.25
N TYR A 111 10.20 18.58 11.08
CA TYR A 111 9.92 19.63 10.10
C TYR A 111 9.91 19.09 8.66
N LYS A 112 10.85 18.20 8.30
CA LYS A 112 10.88 17.55 6.99
C LYS A 112 9.63 16.70 6.75
N ALA A 113 9.23 15.90 7.73
CA ALA A 113 8.02 15.07 7.66
C ALA A 113 6.78 15.95 7.41
N ILE A 114 6.58 16.98 8.23
CA ILE A 114 5.44 17.91 8.09
C ILE A 114 5.46 18.60 6.73
N LYS A 115 6.63 19.09 6.28
CA LYS A 115 6.76 19.74 4.96
C LYS A 115 6.42 18.78 3.82
N ARG A 116 6.87 17.52 3.90
CA ARG A 116 6.55 16.49 2.90
C ARG A 116 5.06 16.22 2.86
N MET A 117 4.43 16.00 4.02
CA MET A 117 3.02 15.65 4.10
C MET A 117 2.10 16.81 3.68
N ARG A 118 2.43 18.06 4.04
CA ARG A 118 1.73 19.25 3.52
C ARG A 118 1.73 19.33 1.99
N ARG A 119 2.85 19.01 1.34
CA ARG A 119 2.93 18.99 -0.13
C ARG A 119 2.03 17.91 -0.74
N LEU A 120 1.95 16.74 -0.11
CA LEU A 120 1.08 15.66 -0.56
C LEU A 120 -0.40 16.02 -0.42
N GLU A 121 -0.80 16.60 0.73
CA GLU A 121 -2.17 17.10 0.94
C GLU A 121 -2.52 18.22 -0.05
N GLN A 122 -1.63 19.18 -0.28
CA GLN A 122 -1.86 20.25 -1.25
C GLN A 122 -2.12 19.71 -2.66
N ARG A 123 -1.30 18.76 -3.13
CA ARG A 123 -1.45 18.14 -4.46
C ARG A 123 -2.75 17.36 -4.61
N LYS A 124 -3.34 16.86 -3.51
CA LYS A 124 -4.61 16.14 -3.54
C LYS A 124 -5.77 17.08 -3.91
N TYR A 125 -5.74 18.33 -3.43
CA TYR A 125 -6.82 19.29 -3.62
C TYR A 125 -6.54 20.32 -4.73
N GLN A 126 -5.27 20.56 -5.05
CA GLN A 126 -4.85 21.52 -6.06
C GLN A 126 -3.96 20.82 -7.10
N PRO A 127 -4.52 20.49 -8.28
CA PRO A 127 -3.72 20.05 -9.42
C PRO A 127 -2.66 21.11 -9.74
N ASP A 128 -1.47 20.67 -10.15
CA ASP A 128 -0.38 21.58 -10.48
C ASP A 128 -0.79 22.44 -11.68
N LEU A 129 -0.89 23.76 -11.48
CA LEU A 129 -1.40 24.68 -12.50
C LEU A 129 -0.47 24.77 -13.73
N PHE A 130 0.75 24.23 -13.60
CA PHE A 130 1.81 24.28 -14.60
C PHE A 130 2.48 22.92 -14.82
N SER A 131 1.77 21.79 -14.62
CA SER A 131 2.29 20.49 -15.04
C SER A 131 2.57 20.53 -16.55
N LYS A 132 3.85 20.60 -16.92
CA LYS A 132 4.30 20.61 -18.31
C LYS A 132 3.96 19.28 -18.97
N ASP A 133 3.23 19.35 -20.06
CA ASP A 133 3.18 18.31 -21.09
C ASP A 133 4.57 18.06 -21.69
#